data_AF-A0A928W1K1-F1
#
_entry.id   AF-A0A928W1K1-F1
#
_cell.length_a   1.000
_cell.length_b   1.000
_cell.length_c   1.000
_cell.angle_alpha   90.00
_cell.angle_beta   90.00
_cell.angle_gamma   90.00
#
_symmetry.space_group_name_H-M   'P 1'
#
loop_
_entity.id
_entity.type
_entity.pdbx_description
1 polymer ?
#
loop_
_entity_poly.entity_id
_entity_poly.type
_entity_poly.pdbx_seq_one_letter_code
_entity_poly.pdbx_strand_id
1 'polypeptide(L)'
;MQWWPKLKQNSLARFGATVLIIFYILAVGAGFFAPYAPDSAQEMGSLLPPTQIFWFDNNDRFIGPHVYPTTQGPTILETGERALEIDRTQPSPLRLFVKGETYKLFGLIPGNIHLFGTLG
;
A
#
# COMPACT_ATOMS: atom_id res chain seq x y z
N MET A 1 13.19 41.14 7.24
CA MET A 1 12.60 39.89 6.71
C MET A 1 11.28 39.62 7.43
N GLN A 2 10.12 39.86 6.79
CA GLN A 2 8.79 39.75 7.44
C GLN A 2 7.90 38.63 6.86
N TRP A 3 8.49 37.58 6.31
CA TRP A 3 7.74 36.48 5.69
C TRP A 3 7.08 35.54 6.73
N TRP A 4 7.73 35.31 7.87
CA TRP A 4 7.24 34.42 8.92
C TRP A 4 5.94 34.89 9.60
N PRO A 5 5.78 36.18 9.97
CA PRO A 5 4.49 36.68 10.49
C PRO A 5 3.36 36.63 9.45
N LYS A 6 3.67 36.91 8.17
CA LYS A 6 2.70 36.87 7.06
C LYS A 6 2.20 35.45 6.78
N LEU A 7 3.10 34.46 6.85
CA LEU A 7 2.75 33.04 6.75
C LEU A 7 1.82 32.60 7.90
N LYS A 8 2.08 33.06 9.13
CA LYS A 8 1.25 32.72 10.31
C LYS A 8 -0.13 33.38 10.31
N GLN A 9 -0.28 34.58 9.75
CA GLN A 9 -1.55 35.29 9.72
C GLN A 9 -2.50 34.80 8.62
N ASN A 10 -1.98 34.37 7.47
CA ASN A 10 -2.81 33.91 6.37
C ASN A 10 -3.23 32.44 6.54
N SER A 11 -4.54 32.17 6.61
CA SER A 11 -5.08 30.81 6.72
C SER A 11 -4.72 29.93 5.53
N LEU A 12 -4.70 30.49 4.32
CA LEU A 12 -4.34 29.75 3.09
C LEU A 12 -2.85 29.38 3.08
N ALA A 13 -1.99 30.30 3.51
CA ALA A 13 -0.55 30.03 3.58
C ALA A 13 -0.22 28.96 4.62
N ARG A 14 -0.92 28.95 5.76
CA ARG A 14 -0.80 27.87 6.77
C ARG A 14 -1.28 26.53 6.23
N PHE A 15 -2.40 26.51 5.52
CA PHE A 15 -2.90 25.27 4.91
C PHE A 15 -1.89 24.68 3.92
N GLY A 16 -1.34 25.49 3.02
CA GLY A 16 -0.30 25.06 2.07
C GLY A 16 0.95 24.53 2.78
N ALA A 17 1.41 25.23 3.83
CA ALA A 17 2.54 24.77 4.64
C ALA A 17 2.25 23.42 5.33
N THR A 18 1.05 23.23 5.87
CA THR A 18 0.64 21.95 6.50
C THR A 18 0.63 20.81 5.49
N VAL A 19 0.04 21.00 4.31
CA VAL A 19 0.02 19.98 3.24
C VAL A 19 1.44 19.62 2.81
N LEU A 20 2.31 20.62 2.65
CA LEU A 20 3.71 20.39 2.29
C LEU A 20 4.46 19.58 3.36
N ILE A 21 4.25 19.90 4.64
CA ILE A 21 4.83 19.14 5.75
C ILE A 21 4.36 17.68 5.71
N ILE A 22 3.08 17.42 5.45
CA ILE A 22 2.53 16.06 5.32
C ILE A 22 3.24 15.31 4.20
N PHE A 23 3.41 15.92 3.03
CA PHE A 23 4.12 15.28 1.91
C PHE A 23 5.57 14.96 2.24
N TYR A 24 6.28 15.84 2.95
CA TYR A 24 7.64 15.53 3.38
C TYR A 24 7.71 14.39 4.40
N ILE A 25 6.74 14.31 5.33
CA ILE A 25 6.65 13.18 6.27
C ILE A 25 6.41 11.87 5.52
N LEU A 26 5.49 11.86 4.55
CA LEU A 26 5.23 10.69 3.71
C LEU A 26 6.44 10.28 2.88
N ALA A 27 7.16 11.24 2.29
CA ALA A 27 8.35 10.99 1.48
C ALA A 27 9.53 10.46 2.31
N VAL A 28 9.81 11.07 3.46
CA VAL A 28 10.87 10.62 4.38
C VAL A 28 10.52 9.27 5.00
N GLY A 29 9.25 9.07 5.33
CA GLY A 29 8.70 7.83 5.87
C GLY A 29 8.25 6.84 4.81
N ALA A 30 8.68 6.97 3.54
CA ALA A 30 8.11 6.18 2.44
C ALA A 30 8.15 4.67 2.69
N GLY A 31 9.24 4.15 3.28
CA GLY A 31 9.33 2.74 3.64
C GLY A 31 8.32 2.29 4.71
N PHE A 32 7.90 3.18 5.61
CA PHE A 32 6.84 2.90 6.58
C PHE A 32 5.45 3.01 5.95
N PHE A 33 5.19 4.01 5.12
CA PHE A 33 3.86 4.25 4.55
C PHE A 33 3.53 3.36 3.34
N ALA A 34 4.52 2.97 2.56
CA ALA A 34 4.33 2.10 1.40
C ALA A 34 4.20 0.63 1.84
N PRO A 35 3.23 -0.14 1.32
CA PRO A 35 3.04 -1.55 1.66
C PRO A 35 4.06 -2.49 1.00
N TYR A 36 4.81 -2.04 -0.01
CA TYR A 36 5.84 -2.79 -0.73
C TYR A 36 6.89 -1.84 -1.30
N ALA A 37 8.09 -2.35 -1.61
CA ALA A 37 9.15 -1.56 -2.22
C ALA A 37 8.85 -1.24 -3.70
N PRO A 38 9.27 -0.09 -4.24
CA PRO A 38 9.00 0.27 -5.64
C PRO A 38 9.68 -0.66 -6.66
N ASP A 39 10.72 -1.36 -6.22
CA ASP A 39 11.48 -2.37 -6.97
C ASP A 39 11.03 -3.81 -6.68
N SER A 40 10.02 -4.01 -5.82
CA SER A 40 9.45 -5.34 -5.60
C SER A 40 8.73 -5.80 -6.87
N ALA A 41 9.21 -6.89 -7.47
CA ALA A 41 8.58 -7.49 -8.65
C ALA A 41 7.55 -8.53 -8.22
N GLN A 42 6.32 -8.43 -8.76
CA GLN A 42 5.30 -9.48 -8.64
C GLN A 42 5.19 -10.22 -9.98
N GLU A 43 5.88 -11.36 -10.11
CA GLU A 43 5.96 -12.11 -11.38
C GLU A 43 4.57 -12.52 -11.94
N MET A 44 3.64 -12.90 -11.06
CA MET A 44 2.27 -13.27 -11.43
C MET A 44 1.25 -12.15 -11.18
N GLY A 45 1.72 -10.95 -10.82
CA GLY A 45 0.88 -9.80 -10.46
C GLY A 45 0.79 -8.70 -11.54
N SER A 46 1.51 -8.88 -12.66
CA SER A 46 1.46 -7.92 -13.77
C SER A 46 0.03 -7.74 -14.28
N LEU A 47 -0.41 -6.49 -14.49
CA LEU A 47 -1.73 -6.16 -15.05
C LEU A 47 -2.93 -6.71 -14.24
N LEU A 48 -2.73 -7.03 -12.96
CA LEU A 48 -3.88 -7.29 -12.09
C LEU A 48 -4.73 -6.02 -11.95
N PRO A 49 -6.07 -6.16 -11.87
CA PRO A 49 -6.91 -5.05 -11.47
C PRO A 49 -6.56 -4.60 -10.04
N PRO A 50 -6.99 -3.40 -9.62
CA PRO A 50 -6.87 -2.98 -8.23
C PRO A 50 -7.40 -4.06 -7.28
N THR A 51 -6.62 -4.42 -6.27
CA THR A 51 -6.96 -5.49 -5.32
C THR A 51 -8.25 -5.17 -4.58
N GLN A 52 -9.24 -6.06 -4.69
CA GLN A 52 -10.52 -5.90 -4.00
C GLN A 52 -10.38 -6.25 -2.52
N ILE A 53 -10.97 -5.41 -1.65
CA ILE A 53 -11.07 -5.65 -0.21
C ILE A 53 -12.43 -6.26 0.10
N PHE A 54 -12.41 -7.35 0.85
CA PHE A 54 -13.57 -8.09 1.31
C PHE A 54 -13.74 -7.95 2.83
N TRP A 55 -14.97 -8.15 3.31
CA TRP A 55 -15.30 -8.08 4.74
C TRP A 55 -15.89 -9.41 5.26
N PHE A 56 -16.48 -10.20 4.36
CA PHE A 56 -17.12 -11.48 4.63
C PHE A 56 -16.44 -12.59 3.84
N ASP A 57 -16.37 -13.79 4.43
CA ASP A 57 -15.87 -14.99 3.75
C ASP A 57 -16.91 -15.63 2.81
N ASN A 58 -16.56 -16.73 2.14
CA ASN A 58 -17.46 -17.44 1.23
C ASN A 58 -18.73 -18.01 1.89
N ASN A 59 -18.76 -18.09 3.22
CA ASN A 59 -19.91 -18.57 4.00
C ASN A 59 -20.67 -17.40 4.67
N ASP A 60 -20.49 -16.17 4.17
CA ASP A 60 -21.07 -14.92 4.69
C ASP A 60 -20.69 -14.62 6.15
N ARG A 61 -19.58 -15.18 6.65
CA ARG A 61 -19.09 -14.87 8.00
C ARG A 61 -18.18 -13.66 7.96
N PHE A 62 -18.44 -12.70 8.84
CA PHE A 62 -17.57 -11.53 9.01
C PHE A 62 -16.23 -11.95 9.63
N ILE A 63 -15.14 -11.69 8.90
CA ILE A 63 -13.76 -11.97 9.35
C ILE A 63 -12.86 -10.73 9.37
N GLY A 64 -13.45 -9.55 9.13
CA GLY A 64 -12.72 -8.28 9.03
C GLY A 64 -12.21 -8.00 7.61
N PRO A 65 -11.56 -6.84 7.39
CA PRO A 65 -11.02 -6.47 6.09
C PRO A 65 -9.91 -7.44 5.68
N HIS A 66 -10.07 -8.05 4.51
CA HIS A 66 -9.12 -9.01 3.96
C HIS A 66 -9.09 -8.93 2.43
N VAL A 67 -8.06 -9.53 1.85
CA VAL A 67 -7.92 -9.71 0.40
C VAL A 67 -7.79 -11.20 0.10
N TYR A 68 -8.18 -11.61 -1.10
CA TYR A 68 -7.88 -12.96 -1.59
C TYR A 68 -6.68 -12.91 -2.53
N PRO A 69 -5.66 -13.78 -2.34
CA PRO A 69 -4.56 -13.91 -3.27
C PRO A 69 -5.10 -14.07 -4.69
N THR A 70 -4.67 -13.16 -5.56
CA THR A 70 -5.11 -13.12 -6.95
C THR A 70 -3.86 -13.17 -7.83
N THR A 71 -3.82 -14.11 -8.76
CA THR A 71 -2.70 -14.31 -9.68
C THR A 71 -3.20 -14.35 -11.11
N GLN A 72 -2.33 -14.05 -12.07
CA GLN A 72 -2.60 -14.33 -13.47
C GLN A 72 -2.40 -15.82 -13.76
N GLY A 73 -3.44 -16.46 -14.29
CA GLY A 73 -3.42 -17.82 -14.79
C GLY A 73 -2.59 -17.97 -16.07
N PRO A 74 -2.62 -19.17 -16.69
CA PRO A 74 -1.90 -19.46 -17.92
C PRO A 74 -2.40 -18.61 -19.10
N THR A 75 -1.49 -18.31 -20.03
CA THR A 75 -1.81 -17.58 -21.25
C THR A 75 -2.59 -18.46 -22.22
N ILE A 76 -3.77 -17.99 -22.64
CA ILE A 76 -4.57 -18.59 -23.71
C ILE A 76 -3.86 -18.24 -25.02
N LEU A 77 -3.25 -19.24 -25.68
CA LEU A 77 -2.36 -19.03 -26.84
C LEU A 77 -3.05 -18.35 -28.03
N GLU A 78 -4.36 -18.53 -28.17
CA GLU A 78 -5.16 -18.03 -29.29
C GLU A 78 -5.45 -16.53 -29.17
N THR A 79 -5.66 -16.03 -27.95
CA THR A 79 -6.08 -14.64 -27.67
C THR A 79 -4.99 -13.82 -26.98
N GLY A 80 -4.00 -14.48 -26.37
CA GLY A 80 -3.01 -13.85 -25.50
C GLY A 80 -3.55 -13.47 -24.11
N GLU A 81 -4.81 -13.77 -23.82
CA GLU A 81 -5.44 -13.41 -22.55
C GLU A 81 -4.96 -14.31 -21.41
N ARG A 82 -4.91 -13.74 -20.19
CA ARG A 82 -4.60 -14.46 -18.96
C ARG A 82 -5.78 -14.30 -18.01
N ALA A 83 -6.47 -15.39 -17.73
CA ALA A 83 -7.57 -15.39 -16.76
C ALA A 83 -7.05 -15.08 -15.35
N LEU A 84 -7.87 -14.43 -14.54
CA LEU A 84 -7.55 -14.18 -13.13
C LEU A 84 -7.89 -15.43 -12.30
N GLU A 85 -6.93 -15.89 -11.51
CA GLU A 85 -7.13 -16.97 -10.54
C GLU A 85 -7.20 -16.34 -9.14
N ILE A 86 -8.33 -16.50 -8.46
CA ILE A 86 -8.55 -15.97 -7.11
C ILE A 86 -8.63 -17.16 -6.16
N ASP A 87 -7.65 -17.28 -5.26
CA ASP A 87 -7.69 -18.30 -4.22
C ASP A 87 -8.60 -17.85 -3.07
N ARG A 88 -9.85 -18.31 -3.09
CA ARG A 88 -10.83 -18.01 -2.04
C ARG A 88 -10.71 -18.89 -0.79
N THR A 89 -9.73 -19.80 -0.74
CA THR A 89 -9.50 -20.67 0.42
C THR A 89 -8.57 -20.04 1.44
N GLN A 90 -7.79 -19.03 1.03
CA GLN A 90 -6.76 -18.37 1.85
C GLN A 90 -7.04 -16.86 1.97
N PRO A 91 -7.98 -16.43 2.82
CA PRO A 91 -8.19 -15.00 3.06
C PRO A 91 -6.97 -14.39 3.78
N SER A 92 -6.35 -13.39 3.16
CA SER A 92 -5.22 -12.64 3.73
C SER A 92 -5.73 -11.40 4.47
N PRO A 93 -5.66 -11.37 5.81
CA PRO A 93 -6.22 -10.26 6.60
C PRO A 93 -5.37 -8.99 6.43
N LEU A 94 -6.04 -7.85 6.24
CA LEU A 94 -5.41 -6.54 6.24
C LEU A 94 -5.21 -6.07 7.69
N ARG A 95 -3.97 -5.73 8.02
CA ARG A 95 -3.61 -5.25 9.36
C ARG A 95 -2.76 -3.99 9.27
N LEU A 96 -2.75 -3.26 10.38
CA LEU A 96 -1.85 -2.12 10.58
C LEU A 96 -0.55 -2.56 11.26
N PHE A 97 0.53 -1.81 11.03
CA PHE A 97 1.85 -2.03 11.66
C PHE A 97 2.39 -3.45 11.43
N VAL A 98 2.28 -3.93 10.20
CA VAL A 98 2.73 -5.28 9.82
C VAL A 98 4.23 -5.32 9.61
N LYS A 99 4.84 -6.49 9.80
CA LYS A 99 6.23 -6.73 9.40
C LYS A 99 6.26 -7.10 7.92
N GLY A 100 7.13 -6.46 7.15
CA GLY A 100 7.27 -6.66 5.72
C GLY A 100 8.72 -6.58 5.25
N GLU A 101 8.90 -6.16 4.00
CA GLU A 101 10.21 -5.99 3.38
C GLU A 101 11.08 -4.99 4.15
N THR A 102 12.39 -5.24 4.19
CA THR A 102 13.29 -4.32 4.91
C THR A 102 13.55 -3.08 4.07
N TYR A 103 13.39 -1.91 4.68
CA TYR A 103 13.74 -0.61 4.08
C TYR A 103 14.79 0.11 4.94
N LYS A 104 15.39 1.16 4.39
CA LYS A 104 16.34 2.01 5.11
C LYS A 104 15.85 3.45 5.14
N LEU A 105 15.49 3.95 6.33
CA LEU A 105 15.18 5.35 6.53
C LEU A 105 16.44 6.19 6.26
N PHE A 106 16.34 7.17 5.36
CA PHE A 106 17.47 7.96 4.87
C PHE A 106 18.67 7.14 4.35
N GLY A 107 18.46 5.87 3.97
CA GLY A 107 19.53 4.95 3.58
C GLY A 107 20.40 4.39 4.72
N LEU A 108 20.11 4.75 5.99
CA LEU A 108 20.95 4.41 7.14
C LEU A 108 20.25 3.56 8.21
N ILE A 109 19.01 3.92 8.57
CA ILE A 109 18.31 3.30 9.70
C ILE A 109 17.44 2.16 9.17
N PRO A 110 17.74 0.87 9.45
CA PRO A 110 16.92 -0.23 8.99
C PRO A 110 15.56 -0.24 9.69
N GLY A 111 14.51 -0.53 8.94
CA GLY A 111 13.16 -0.74 9.42
C GLY A 111 12.46 -1.82 8.59
N ASN A 112 11.46 -2.48 9.18
CA ASN A 112 10.68 -3.54 8.53
C ASN A 112 9.21 -3.49 8.94
N ILE A 113 8.75 -2.40 9.54
CA ILE A 113 7.36 -2.21 9.95
C ILE A 113 6.71 -1.29 8.93
N HIS A 114 5.60 -1.72 8.34
CA HIS A 114 4.79 -0.96 7.40
C HIS A 114 3.47 -0.58 8.05
N LEU A 115 2.91 0.58 7.67
CA LEU A 115 1.67 1.11 8.22
C LEU A 115 0.52 0.14 8.00
N PHE A 116 0.45 -0.52 6.84
CA PHE A 116 -0.56 -1.52 6.52
C PHE A 116 -0.04 -2.56 5.55
N GLY A 117 -0.65 -3.76 5.56
CA GLY A 117 -0.36 -4.84 4.63
C GLY A 117 -1.07 -6.14 5.03
N THR A 118 -0.76 -7.23 4.34
CA THR A 118 -1.26 -8.58 4.65
C THR A 118 -0.32 -9.33 5.58
N LEU A 119 -0.86 -10.28 6.35
CA LEU A 119 -0.06 -11.29 7.04
C LEU A 119 0.12 -12.49 6.11
N GLY A 120 1.14 -12.46 5.26
CA GLY A 120 1.36 -13.49 4.25
C GLY A 120 1.69 -12.87 2.92
#